data_AF-A0A931U2L6-F1
#
_entry.id   AF-A0A931U2L6-F1
#
_cell.length_a   1.000
_cell.length_b   1.000
_cell.length_c   1.000
_cell.angle_alpha   90.00
_cell.angle_beta   90.00
_cell.angle_gamma   90.00
#
_symmetry.space_group_name_H-M   'P 1'
#
loop_
_entity.id
_entity.type
_entity.pdbx_description
1 polymer ?
#
loop_
_entity_poly.entity_id
_entity_poly.type
_entity_poly.pdbx_seq_one_letter_code
_entity_poly.pdbx_strand_id
1 'polypeptide(L)'
;MAHRSRAKGTRRERELARLACGQRAPLSGAAPGLPGDIVLSYGWRCEVKPRRDGWATLHRSLADADVLALKADRQPWLVVVLPDRFLTLVGGDTGCRQV
;
A
#
# COMPACT_ATOMS: atom_id res chain seq x y z
N MET A 1 -20.03 -17.41 9.15
CA MET A 1 -20.06 -15.95 9.45
C MET A 1 -18.70 -15.34 9.16
N ALA A 2 -18.60 -14.38 8.23
CA ALA A 2 -17.34 -13.67 8.00
C ALA A 2 -17.07 -12.71 9.17
N HIS A 3 -15.92 -12.87 9.83
CA HIS A 3 -15.51 -12.04 10.96
C HIS A 3 -15.53 -10.55 10.58
N ARG A 4 -16.12 -9.69 11.43
CA ARG A 4 -16.37 -8.26 11.16
C ARG A 4 -15.10 -7.50 10.73
N SER A 5 -13.91 -7.94 11.18
CA SER A 5 -12.62 -7.39 10.75
C SER A 5 -12.25 -7.69 9.30
N ARG A 6 -12.56 -8.89 8.78
CA ARG A 6 -12.28 -9.29 7.40
C ARG A 6 -13.10 -8.46 6.42
N ALA A 7 -14.39 -8.28 6.70
CA ALA A 7 -15.25 -7.40 5.91
C ALA A 7 -14.75 -5.94 5.89
N LYS A 8 -14.21 -5.45 7.01
CA LYS A 8 -13.60 -4.11 7.11
C LYS A 8 -12.35 -3.98 6.23
N GLY A 9 -11.49 -5.00 6.20
CA GLY A 9 -10.32 -5.05 5.32
C GLY A 9 -10.71 -5.01 3.84
N THR A 10 -11.56 -5.94 3.42
CA THR A 10 -12.02 -6.03 2.02
C THR A 10 -12.71 -4.75 1.53
N ARG A 11 -13.49 -4.07 2.39
CA ARG A 11 -14.10 -2.79 2.03
C ARG A 11 -13.05 -1.73 1.72
N ARG A 12 -11.97 -1.66 2.50
CA ARG A 12 -10.91 -0.66 2.35
C ARG A 12 -10.04 -0.92 1.14
N GLU A 13 -9.72 -2.17 0.84
CA GLU A 13 -9.02 -2.53 -0.40
C GLU A 13 -9.84 -2.11 -1.63
N ARG A 14 -11.17 -2.34 -1.62
CA ARG A 14 -12.05 -1.91 -2.72
C ARG A 14 -12.13 -0.39 -2.84
N GLU A 15 -12.19 0.31 -1.70
CA GLU A 15 -12.18 1.79 -1.67
C GLU A 15 -10.89 2.33 -2.29
N LEU A 16 -9.74 1.82 -1.87
CA LEU A 16 -8.44 2.27 -2.37
C LEU A 16 -8.21 1.88 -3.84
N ALA A 17 -8.60 0.68 -4.26
CA ALA A 17 -8.46 0.25 -5.66
C ALA A 17 -9.25 1.18 -6.60
N ARG A 18 -10.45 1.62 -6.20
CA ARG A 18 -11.24 2.61 -6.95
C ARG A 18 -10.57 3.98 -7.00
N LEU A 19 -10.05 4.45 -5.87
CA LEU A 19 -9.37 5.75 -5.79
C LEU A 19 -8.09 5.78 -6.63
N ALA A 20 -7.32 4.70 -6.60
CA ALA A 20 -6.02 4.62 -7.25
C ALA A 20 -6.08 4.10 -8.70
N CYS A 21 -7.29 3.87 -9.24
CA CYS A 21 -7.51 3.20 -10.53
C CYS A 21 -6.75 1.86 -10.66
N GLY A 22 -6.47 1.20 -9.53
CA GLY A 22 -5.65 -0.01 -9.45
C GLY A 22 -6.49 -1.28 -9.53
N GLN A 23 -5.83 -2.40 -9.83
CA GLN A 23 -6.46 -3.73 -9.83
C GLN A 23 -6.14 -4.44 -8.52
N ARG A 24 -7.16 -5.07 -7.89
CA ARG A 24 -6.91 -5.93 -6.73
C ARG A 24 -6.15 -7.17 -7.17
N ALA A 25 -5.11 -7.54 -6.43
CA ALA A 25 -4.37 -8.76 -6.70
C ALA A 25 -5.28 -9.98 -6.41
N PRO A 26 -5.45 -10.93 -7.36
CA PRO A 26 -6.14 -12.16 -7.07
C PRO A 26 -5.34 -12.96 -6.02
N LEU A 27 -6.01 -13.42 -4.96
CA LEU A 27 -5.42 -14.24 -3.90
C LEU A 27 -4.31 -13.56 -3.06
N SER A 28 -4.31 -12.22 -2.94
CA SER A 28 -3.39 -11.49 -2.02
C SER A 28 -3.32 -12.18 -0.65
N GLY A 29 -2.10 -12.57 -0.25
CA GLY A 29 -1.82 -13.21 1.04
C GLY A 29 -2.27 -14.67 1.18
N ALA A 30 -2.85 -15.28 0.14
CA ALA A 30 -3.32 -16.67 0.15
C ALA A 30 -2.42 -17.64 -0.66
N ALA A 31 -1.59 -17.13 -1.58
CA ALA A 31 -0.65 -17.92 -2.37
C ALA A 31 0.80 -17.41 -2.20
N PRO A 32 1.80 -18.29 -2.04
CA PRO A 32 3.21 -17.89 -2.01
C PRO A 32 3.60 -17.16 -3.30
N GLY A 33 4.26 -16.00 -3.19
CA GLY A 33 4.77 -15.26 -4.36
C GLY A 33 3.82 -14.22 -4.97
N LEU A 34 2.62 -14.03 -4.42
CA LEU A 34 1.71 -12.92 -4.78
C LEU A 34 1.51 -11.96 -3.58
N PRO A 35 2.58 -11.27 -3.10
CA PRO A 35 2.47 -10.29 -2.02
C PRO A 35 1.86 -8.98 -2.52
N GLY A 36 1.01 -8.37 -1.68
CA GLY A 36 0.37 -7.07 -1.91
C GLY A 36 -1.11 -7.17 -2.27
N ASP A 37 -1.89 -6.25 -1.72
CA ASP A 37 -3.35 -6.23 -1.84
C ASP A 37 -3.83 -5.65 -3.16
N ILE A 38 -3.08 -4.70 -3.72
CA ILE A 38 -3.42 -3.95 -4.94
C ILE A 38 -2.17 -3.78 -5.79
N VAL A 39 -2.32 -3.92 -7.11
CA VAL A 39 -1.30 -3.52 -8.08
C VAL A 39 -1.68 -2.15 -8.63
N LEU A 40 -0.76 -1.21 -8.51
CA LEU A 40 -0.90 0.17 -9.00
C LEU A 40 -0.19 0.35 -10.34
N SER A 41 -0.31 1.56 -10.91
CA SER A 41 0.50 1.98 -12.05
C SER A 41 2.00 1.72 -11.81
N TYR A 42 2.77 1.54 -12.89
CA TYR A 42 4.18 1.11 -12.83
C TYR A 42 4.42 -0.30 -12.27
N GLY A 43 3.37 -1.11 -12.11
CA GLY A 43 3.49 -2.49 -11.59
C GLY A 43 3.80 -2.53 -10.09
N TRP A 44 3.61 -1.41 -9.38
CA TRP A 44 3.94 -1.30 -7.97
C TRP A 44 2.97 -2.07 -7.09
N ARG A 45 3.54 -2.80 -6.12
CA ARG A 45 2.77 -3.55 -5.14
C ARG A 45 2.35 -2.64 -3.99
N CYS A 46 1.06 -2.61 -3.71
CA CYS A 46 0.47 -1.82 -2.65
C CYS A 46 -0.14 -2.71 -1.57
N GLU A 47 0.35 -2.55 -0.34
CA GLU A 47 -0.17 -3.19 0.86
C GLU A 47 -1.16 -2.25 1.58
N VAL A 48 -2.29 -2.77 2.07
CA VAL A 48 -3.32 -1.98 2.75
C VAL A 48 -3.37 -2.32 4.23
N LYS A 49 -3.10 -1.33 5.10
CA LYS A 49 -3.20 -1.51 6.56
C LYS A 49 -4.27 -0.62 7.19
N PRO A 50 -5.37 -1.20 7.71
CA PRO A 50 -6.32 -0.50 8.53
C PRO A 50 -5.78 -0.32 9.97
N ARG A 51 -5.08 0.78 10.23
CA ARG A 51 -4.44 1.07 11.53
C ARG A 51 -4.58 2.54 11.93
N ARG A 52 -4.59 2.80 13.24
CA ARG A 52 -4.58 4.15 13.83
C ARG A 52 -3.15 4.62 14.11
N ASP A 53 -2.27 3.69 14.46
CA ASP A 53 -0.90 3.89 14.96
C ASP A 53 0.03 2.73 14.55
N GLY A 54 1.34 2.86 14.85
CA GLY A 54 2.31 1.76 14.78
C GLY A 54 3.45 1.92 13.76
N TRP A 55 4.33 2.91 13.97
CA TRP A 55 5.50 3.21 13.12
C TRP A 55 6.43 2.02 12.87
N ALA A 56 6.72 1.22 13.92
CA ALA A 56 7.62 0.07 13.81
C ALA A 56 7.12 -1.01 12.82
N THR A 57 5.81 -1.03 12.52
CA THR A 57 5.23 -2.01 11.59
C THR A 57 5.26 -1.56 10.14
N LEU A 58 5.55 -0.27 9.87
CA LEU A 58 5.61 0.29 8.52
C LEU A 58 6.78 -0.30 7.73
N HIS A 59 7.99 -0.32 8.32
CA HIS A 59 9.18 -0.86 7.66
C HIS A 59 9.02 -2.32 7.29
N ARG A 60 8.48 -3.14 8.20
CA ARG A 60 8.18 -4.55 7.91
C ARG A 60 7.16 -4.70 6.78
N SER A 61 6.15 -3.83 6.73
CA SER A 61 5.12 -3.89 5.68
C SER A 61 5.66 -3.42 4.32
N LEU A 62 6.61 -2.48 4.31
CA LEU A 62 7.28 -2.00 3.09
C LEU A 62 8.40 -2.93 2.61
N ALA A 63 8.86 -3.88 3.42
CA ALA A 63 9.90 -4.83 2.99
C ALA A 63 9.48 -5.63 1.75
N ASP A 64 8.18 -5.92 1.63
CA ASP A 64 7.61 -6.75 0.56
C ASP A 64 6.72 -5.96 -0.43
N ALA A 65 6.60 -4.64 -0.26
CA ALA A 65 5.70 -3.78 -1.03
C ALA A 65 6.35 -2.43 -1.40
N ASP A 66 6.07 -1.93 -2.60
CA ASP A 66 6.56 -0.62 -3.06
C ASP A 66 5.78 0.53 -2.40
N VAL A 67 4.52 0.29 -2.05
CA VAL A 67 3.58 1.27 -1.52
C VAL A 67 2.86 0.70 -0.32
N LEU A 68 2.72 1.48 0.74
CA LEU A 68 1.90 1.15 1.90
C LEU A 68 0.78 2.19 2.07
N ALA A 69 -0.46 1.74 1.95
CA ALA A 69 -1.62 2.59 2.15
C ALA A 69 -2.25 2.37 3.53
N LEU A 70 -2.35 3.46 4.29
CA LEU A 70 -2.85 3.47 5.65
C LEU A 70 -4.19 4.18 5.72
N LYS A 71 -5.12 3.59 6.48
CA LYS A 71 -6.42 4.18 6.75
C LYS A 71 -6.80 4.07 8.22
N ALA A 72 -6.78 5.20 8.91
CA ALA A 72 -7.43 5.33 10.20
C ALA A 72 -8.95 5.55 10.03
N ASP A 73 -9.72 5.22 11.07
CA ASP A 73 -11.17 5.44 11.05
C ASP A 73 -11.46 6.94 10.92
N ARG A 74 -12.35 7.29 9.97
CA ARG A 74 -12.79 8.67 9.65
C ARG A 74 -11.70 9.65 9.18
N GLN A 75 -10.44 9.23 9.06
CA GLN A 75 -9.37 10.05 8.51
C GLN A 75 -9.17 9.83 7.01
N PRO A 76 -8.55 10.74 6.26
CA PRO A 76 -8.10 10.50 4.89
C PRO A 76 -7.14 9.31 4.78
N TRP A 77 -6.94 8.83 3.56
CA TRP A 77 -5.89 7.86 3.25
C TRP A 77 -4.52 8.51 3.34
N LEU A 78 -3.55 7.76 3.86
CA LEU A 78 -2.14 8.12 3.79
C LEU A 78 -1.42 7.09 2.92
N VAL A 79 -0.52 7.56 2.07
CA VAL A 79 0.31 6.72 1.22
C VAL A 79 1.76 6.91 1.66
N VAL A 80 2.41 5.81 2.00
CA VAL A 80 3.82 5.78 2.38
C VAL A 80 4.59 5.06 1.29
N VAL A 81 5.64 5.70 0.80
CA VAL A 81 6.59 5.17 -0.18
C VAL A 81 8.01 5.51 0.28
N LEU A 82 8.99 4.75 -0.20
CA LEU A 82 10.39 5.09 0.01
C LEU A 82 10.78 6.34 -0.80
N PRO A 83 11.83 7.07 -0.37
CA PRO A 83 12.24 8.30 -1.05
C PRO A 83 12.55 8.14 -2.54
N ASP A 84 13.16 7.04 -2.96
CA ASP A 84 13.46 6.74 -4.37
C ASP A 84 12.19 6.64 -5.24
N ARG A 85 11.15 5.98 -4.71
CA ARG A 85 9.84 5.86 -5.36
C ARG A 85 9.13 7.20 -5.40
N PHE A 86 9.18 7.97 -4.31
CA PHE A 86 8.64 9.32 -4.28
C PHE A 86 9.29 10.22 -5.32
N LEU A 87 10.63 10.22 -5.40
CA LEU A 87 11.39 11.00 -6.38
C LEU A 87 11.00 10.62 -7.82
N THR A 88 10.84 9.33 -8.09
CA THR A 88 10.33 8.84 -9.38
C THR A 88 8.96 9.45 -9.73
N LEU A 89 8.03 9.56 -8.75
CA LEU A 89 6.70 10.13 -8.97
C LEU A 89 6.73 11.63 -9.24
N VAL A 90 7.60 12.38 -8.55
CA VAL A 90 7.68 13.84 -8.69
C VAL A 90 8.61 14.28 -9.83
N GLY A 91 9.14 13.32 -10.61
CA GLY A 91 10.04 13.59 -11.73
C GLY A 91 11.46 13.99 -11.30
N GLY A 92 11.86 13.64 -10.07
CA GLY A 92 13.22 13.86 -9.60
C GLY A 92 14.17 12.77 -10.10
N ASP A 93 15.28 13.17 -10.70
CA ASP A 93 16.39 12.25 -10.97
C ASP A 93 16.94 11.70 -9.65
N THR A 94 17.03 10.37 -9.53
CA THR A 94 17.68 9.68 -8.40
C THR A 94 19.20 9.94 -8.33
N GLY A 95 19.74 10.76 -9.24
CA GLY A 95 21.13 11.15 -9.36
C GLY A 95 21.48 12.46 -8.64
N CYS A 96 20.85 12.80 -7.51
CA CYS A 96 21.36 13.89 -6.66
C CYS A 96 22.71 13.46 -6.06
N ARG A 97 23.80 13.83 -6.75
CA ARG A 97 25.17 13.67 -6.30
C ARG A 97 25.32 14.51 -5.02
N GLN A 98 25.68 13.84 -3.92
CA GLN A 98 25.81 14.45 -2.60
C GLN A 98 26.72 15.69 -2.63
N VAL A 99 26.27 16.75 -1.95
CA VAL A 99 27.15 17.79 -1.38
C VAL A 99 27.62 17.35 -0.01
#